data_AF-A0A0D8IZI6-F1
#
_entry.id   AF-A0A0D8IZI6-F1
#
_cell.length_a   1.000
_cell.length_b   1.000
_cell.length_c   1.000
_cell.angle_alpha   90.00
_cell.angle_beta   90.00
_cell.angle_gamma   90.00
#
_symmetry.space_group_name_H-M   'P 1'
#
loop_
_entity.id
_entity.type
_entity.pdbx_description
1 polymer ?
#
loop_
_entity_poly.entity_id
_entity_poly.type
_entity_poly.pdbx_seq_one_letter_code
_entity_poly.pdbx_strand_id
1 'polypeptide(L)'
;MSRYLKPRDHGYLMEAAACTKVLRDLHRIEAKFARAVEKEGDARQAEFKKVMQYRNEREIQDDFGWGFITEAQYDRYLLLFQQGQAAMEQLPPTKNELAMRLVRRIIADIDRDRREWEFSALSPEDQQAELARAEQAKKAWKQKIAELKRKRGIIEASEAQEET
;
A
#
# COMPACT_ATOMS: atom_id res chain seq x y z
N MET A 1 24.94 34.27 13.04
CA MET A 1 25.62 33.79 14.27
C MET A 1 25.23 32.33 14.48
N SER A 2 26.16 31.41 14.18
CA SER A 2 25.95 29.97 14.39
C SER A 2 25.88 29.71 15.90
N ARG A 3 24.67 29.57 16.42
CA ARG A 3 24.41 29.20 17.81
C ARG A 3 25.01 27.80 17.97
N TYR A 4 26.09 27.67 18.76
CA TYR A 4 26.74 26.39 19.02
C TYR A 4 25.68 25.40 19.53
N LEU A 5 25.24 24.49 18.67
CA LEU A 5 24.43 23.34 19.06
C LEU A 5 25.24 22.57 20.10
N LYS A 6 24.60 22.10 21.18
CA LYS A 6 25.32 21.33 22.19
C LYS A 6 25.93 20.11 21.48
N PRO A 7 27.16 19.68 21.82
CA PRO A 7 27.84 18.58 21.11
C PRO A 7 27.00 17.30 20.98
N ARG A 8 26.10 17.05 21.93
CA ARG A 8 25.15 15.92 21.92
C ARG A 8 24.08 16.06 20.83
N ASP A 9 23.53 17.24 20.63
CA ASP A 9 22.49 17.54 19.62
C ASP A 9 23.10 17.44 18.21
N HIS A 10 24.37 17.84 18.07
CA HIS A 10 25.12 17.67 16.83
C HIS A 10 25.32 16.18 16.45
N GLY A 11 25.54 15.30 17.45
CA GLY A 11 25.66 13.86 17.23
C GLY A 11 24.39 13.26 16.63
N TYR A 12 23.23 13.52 17.23
CA TYR A 12 21.94 13.03 16.72
C TYR A 12 21.63 13.53 15.30
N LEU A 13 21.94 14.79 15.00
CA LEU A 13 21.74 15.34 13.65
C LEU A 13 22.66 14.67 12.61
N MET A 14 23.88 14.31 12.98
CA MET A 14 24.80 13.57 12.10
C MET A 14 24.30 12.15 11.82
N GLU A 15 23.76 11.46 12.82
CA GLU A 15 23.17 10.13 12.67
C GLU A 15 21.91 10.19 11.77
N ALA A 16 21.03 11.17 11.98
CA ALA A 16 19.86 11.40 11.11
C ALA A 16 20.26 11.73 9.66
N ALA A 17 21.32 12.52 9.47
CA ALA A 17 21.87 12.80 8.14
C ALA A 17 22.44 11.53 7.47
N ALA A 18 23.09 10.65 8.24
CA ALA A 18 23.55 9.35 7.75
C ALA A 18 22.38 8.46 7.32
N CYS A 19 21.30 8.38 8.12
CA CYS A 19 20.06 7.70 7.73
C CYS A 19 19.52 8.24 6.41
N THR A 20 19.46 9.56 6.25
CA THR A 20 18.97 10.20 5.01
C THR A 20 19.76 9.76 3.78
N LYS A 21 21.09 9.61 3.92
CA LYS A 21 21.95 9.12 2.84
C LYS A 21 21.65 7.66 2.49
N VAL A 22 21.51 6.78 3.49
CA VAL A 22 21.20 5.36 3.28
C VAL A 22 19.80 5.17 2.70
N LEU A 23 18.80 5.91 3.20
CA LEU A 23 17.42 5.87 2.70
C LEU A 23 17.34 6.22 1.22
N ARG A 24 18.13 7.19 0.74
CA ARG A 24 18.18 7.55 -0.69
C ARG A 24 18.58 6.36 -1.56
N ASP A 25 19.60 5.62 -1.16
CA ASP A 25 20.09 4.46 -1.91
C ASP A 25 19.08 3.31 -1.84
N LEU A 26 18.48 3.08 -0.67
CA LEU A 26 17.45 2.07 -0.48
C LEU A 26 16.19 2.34 -1.31
N HIS A 27 15.73 3.58 -1.42
CA HIS A 27 14.60 3.93 -2.30
C HIS A 27 14.92 3.68 -3.77
N ARG A 28 16.18 3.84 -4.18
CA ARG A 28 16.62 3.52 -5.55
C ARG A 28 16.54 2.01 -5.81
N ILE A 29 16.91 1.20 -4.81
CA ILE A 29 16.78 -0.26 -4.84
C ILE A 29 15.31 -0.68 -4.83
N GLU A 30 14.48 -0.06 -3.98
CA GLU A 30 13.04 -0.28 -3.93
C GLU A 30 12.41 -0.04 -5.29
N ALA A 31 12.71 1.10 -5.93
CA ALA A 31 12.20 1.44 -7.26
C ALA A 31 12.62 0.43 -8.33
N LYS A 32 13.83 -0.14 -8.23
CA LYS A 32 14.30 -1.19 -9.13
C LYS A 32 13.45 -2.46 -8.98
N PHE A 33 13.18 -2.90 -7.74
CA PHE A 33 12.34 -4.07 -7.51
C PHE A 33 10.89 -3.81 -7.88
N ALA A 34 10.34 -2.63 -7.59
CA ALA A 34 8.98 -2.25 -7.97
C ALA A 34 8.76 -2.39 -9.49
N ARG A 35 9.67 -1.86 -10.31
CA ARG A 35 9.61 -2.01 -11.77
C ARG A 35 9.70 -3.47 -12.23
N ALA A 36 10.50 -4.28 -11.54
CA ALA A 36 10.62 -5.70 -11.86
C ALA A 36 9.32 -6.44 -11.54
N VAL A 37 8.69 -6.14 -10.39
CA VAL A 37 7.39 -6.69 -9.99
C VAL A 37 6.28 -6.29 -10.96
N GLU A 38 6.24 -5.01 -11.36
CA GLU A 38 5.30 -4.54 -12.38
C GLU A 38 5.46 -5.31 -13.69
N LYS A 39 6.69 -5.45 -14.19
CA LYS A 39 6.98 -6.20 -15.41
C LYS A 39 6.61 -7.69 -15.30
N GLU A 40 6.83 -8.30 -14.14
CA GLU A 40 6.40 -9.68 -13.86
C GLU A 40 4.87 -9.79 -13.82
N GLY A 41 4.17 -8.79 -13.28
CA GLY A 41 2.71 -8.69 -13.30
C GLY A 41 2.16 -8.55 -14.72
N ASP A 42 2.75 -7.67 -15.52
CA ASP A 42 2.38 -7.47 -16.93
C ASP A 42 2.61 -8.73 -17.76
N ALA A 43 3.75 -9.40 -17.57
CA ALA A 43 4.05 -10.66 -18.25
C ALA A 43 3.04 -11.75 -17.89
N ARG A 44 2.75 -11.92 -16.59
CA ARG A 44 1.73 -12.82 -16.08
C ARG A 44 0.35 -12.53 -16.69
N GLN A 45 -0.06 -11.27 -16.71
CA GLN A 45 -1.35 -10.87 -17.29
C GLN A 45 -1.39 -11.11 -18.80
N ALA A 46 -0.28 -10.90 -19.51
CA ALA A 46 -0.18 -11.16 -20.94
C ALA A 46 -0.25 -12.66 -21.26
N GLU A 47 0.41 -13.51 -20.46
CA GLU A 47 0.31 -14.97 -20.57
C GLU A 47 -1.11 -15.44 -20.33
N PHE A 48 -1.78 -14.95 -19.27
CA PHE A 48 -3.17 -15.26 -19.00
C PHE A 48 -4.07 -14.90 -20.20
N LYS A 49 -3.96 -13.68 -20.72
CA LYS A 49 -4.73 -13.23 -21.89
C LYS A 49 -4.42 -14.03 -23.17
N LYS A 50 -3.23 -14.62 -23.29
CA LYS A 50 -2.86 -15.46 -24.43
C LYS A 50 -3.45 -16.86 -24.34
N VAL A 51 -3.57 -17.40 -23.13
CA VAL A 51 -4.15 -18.73 -22.88
C VAL A 51 -5.67 -18.68 -22.90
N MET A 52 -6.27 -17.59 -22.41
CA MET A 52 -7.72 -17.41 -22.41
C MET A 52 -8.24 -17.05 -23.80
N GLN A 53 -9.38 -17.65 -24.18
CA GLN A 53 -10.08 -17.32 -25.42
C GLN A 53 -10.63 -15.88 -25.41
N TYR A 54 -11.03 -15.40 -24.24
CA TYR A 54 -11.55 -14.06 -24.00
C TYR A 54 -10.54 -13.23 -23.21
N ARG A 55 -10.42 -11.94 -23.51
CA ARG A 55 -9.44 -11.03 -22.87
C ARG A 55 -9.95 -10.41 -21.58
N ASN A 56 -11.27 -10.35 -21.42
CA ASN A 56 -11.97 -9.80 -20.26
C ASN A 56 -13.39 -10.38 -20.21
N GLU A 57 -14.07 -10.25 -19.07
CA GLU A 57 -15.44 -10.75 -18.88
C GLU A 57 -16.45 -10.09 -19.84
N ARG A 58 -16.21 -8.85 -20.26
CA ARG A 58 -17.10 -8.12 -21.17
C ARG A 58 -17.16 -8.77 -22.55
N GLU A 59 -16.05 -9.30 -23.07
CA GLU A 59 -16.08 -10.04 -24.34
C GLU A 59 -16.94 -11.32 -24.24
N ILE A 60 -16.95 -11.99 -23.08
CA ILE A 60 -17.82 -13.15 -22.82
C ILE A 60 -19.29 -12.72 -22.80
N GLN A 61 -19.58 -11.58 -22.15
CA GLN A 61 -20.92 -11.01 -22.09
C GLN A 61 -21.42 -10.54 -23.46
N ASP A 62 -20.56 -9.91 -24.25
CA ASP A 62 -20.90 -9.45 -25.59
C ASP A 62 -21.25 -10.65 -26.48
N ASP A 63 -20.45 -11.72 -26.47
CA ASP A 63 -20.74 -12.93 -27.27
C ASP A 63 -22.04 -13.62 -26.86
N PHE A 64 -22.37 -13.61 -25.56
CA PHE A 64 -23.68 -14.05 -25.09
C PHE A 64 -24.81 -13.13 -25.57
N GLY A 65 -24.62 -11.80 -25.45
CA GLY A 65 -25.59 -10.80 -25.88
C GLY A 65 -25.89 -10.83 -27.39
N TRP A 66 -24.91 -11.22 -28.20
CA TRP A 66 -25.08 -11.44 -29.65
C TRP A 66 -25.61 -12.84 -30.02
N GLY A 67 -25.75 -13.74 -29.05
CA GLY A 67 -26.25 -15.10 -29.26
C GLY A 67 -25.24 -16.06 -29.91
N PHE A 68 -23.93 -15.76 -29.87
CA PHE A 68 -22.88 -16.66 -30.34
C PHE A 68 -22.67 -17.85 -29.40
N ILE A 69 -23.03 -17.69 -28.13
CA ILE A 69 -22.92 -18.71 -27.09
C ILE A 69 -24.24 -18.85 -26.33
N THR A 70 -24.48 -20.03 -25.77
CA THR A 70 -25.63 -20.29 -24.90
C THR A 70 -25.37 -19.78 -23.48
N GLU A 71 -26.43 -19.64 -22.68
CA GLU A 71 -26.33 -19.28 -21.26
C GLU A 71 -25.43 -20.25 -20.47
N ALA A 72 -25.59 -21.56 -20.69
CA ALA A 72 -24.72 -22.57 -20.07
C ALA A 72 -23.24 -22.45 -20.49
N GLN A 73 -22.96 -21.99 -21.71
CA GLN A 73 -21.61 -21.69 -22.17
C GLN A 73 -21.07 -20.40 -21.52
N TYR A 74 -21.90 -19.35 -21.45
CA TYR A 74 -21.59 -18.09 -20.79
C TYR A 74 -21.16 -18.31 -19.34
N ASP A 75 -21.98 -18.99 -18.54
CA ASP A 75 -21.69 -19.27 -17.13
C ASP A 75 -20.37 -20.04 -16.97
N ARG A 76 -20.14 -21.03 -17.84
CA ARG A 76 -18.92 -21.83 -17.81
C ARG A 76 -17.69 -21.01 -18.15
N TYR A 77 -17.76 -20.16 -19.17
CA TYR A 77 -16.64 -19.30 -19.57
C TYR A 77 -16.34 -18.24 -18.53
N LEU A 78 -17.36 -17.63 -17.94
CA LEU A 78 -17.22 -16.67 -16.86
C LEU A 78 -16.55 -17.31 -15.64
N LEU A 79 -17.01 -18.49 -15.23
CA LEU A 79 -16.42 -19.23 -14.12
C LEU A 79 -14.94 -19.55 -14.37
N LEU A 80 -14.61 -20.08 -15.56
CA LEU A 80 -13.22 -20.38 -15.92
C LEU A 80 -12.34 -19.13 -15.94
N PHE A 81 -12.88 -18.01 -16.42
CA PHE A 81 -12.17 -16.73 -16.44
C PHE A 81 -11.87 -16.23 -15.02
N GLN A 82 -12.86 -16.24 -14.14
CA GLN A 82 -12.72 -15.82 -12.74
C GLN A 82 -11.77 -16.73 -11.97
N GLN A 83 -11.89 -18.04 -12.15
CA GLN A 83 -10.95 -19.00 -11.55
C GLN A 83 -9.52 -18.78 -12.05
N GLY A 84 -9.37 -18.52 -13.34
CA GLY A 84 -8.09 -18.17 -13.95
C GLY A 84 -7.50 -16.89 -13.35
N GLN A 85 -8.28 -15.82 -13.22
CA GLN A 85 -7.83 -14.59 -12.57
C GLN A 85 -7.45 -14.82 -11.10
N ALA A 86 -8.28 -15.53 -10.34
CA ALA A 86 -8.00 -15.86 -8.95
C ALA A 86 -6.70 -16.68 -8.82
N ALA A 87 -6.43 -17.61 -9.74
CA ALA A 87 -5.18 -18.36 -9.76
C ALA A 87 -3.96 -17.45 -10.00
N MET A 88 -4.09 -16.39 -10.81
CA MET A 88 -3.00 -15.42 -11.03
C MET A 88 -2.70 -14.57 -9.79
N GLU A 89 -3.73 -14.25 -8.99
CA GLU A 89 -3.58 -13.50 -7.74
C GLU A 89 -2.99 -14.34 -6.60
N GLN A 90 -3.26 -15.65 -6.60
CA GLN A 90 -2.81 -16.59 -5.57
C GLN A 90 -1.40 -17.17 -5.82
N LEU A 91 -0.72 -16.72 -6.88
CA LEU A 91 0.64 -17.17 -7.18
C LEU A 91 1.59 -16.89 -6.01
N PRO A 92 2.54 -17.80 -5.73
CA PRO A 92 3.54 -17.57 -4.70
C PRO A 92 4.36 -16.33 -5.05
N PRO A 93 4.81 -15.57 -4.04
CA PRO A 93 5.49 -14.33 -4.30
C PRO A 93 6.81 -14.55 -5.02
N THR A 94 7.12 -13.68 -5.98
CA THR A 94 8.38 -13.76 -6.73
C THR A 94 9.57 -13.33 -5.85
N LYS A 95 10.78 -13.65 -6.30
CA LYS A 95 12.01 -13.17 -5.63
C LYS A 95 12.04 -11.64 -5.55
N ASN A 96 11.53 -10.94 -6.57
CA ASN A 96 11.49 -9.48 -6.60
C ASN A 96 10.42 -8.92 -5.67
N GLU A 97 9.25 -9.56 -5.55
CA GLU A 97 8.22 -9.17 -4.57
C GLU A 97 8.72 -9.35 -3.13
N LEU A 98 9.41 -10.46 -2.84
CA LEU A 98 10.02 -10.70 -1.54
C LEU A 98 11.14 -9.69 -1.25
N ALA A 99 12.03 -9.44 -2.21
CA ALA A 99 13.10 -8.45 -2.07
C ALA A 99 12.55 -7.04 -1.84
N MET A 100 11.51 -6.63 -2.59
CA MET A 100 10.83 -5.35 -2.39
C MET A 100 10.26 -5.23 -0.98
N ARG A 101 9.61 -6.28 -0.47
CA ARG A 101 9.06 -6.30 0.90
C ARG A 101 10.16 -6.16 1.95
N LEU A 102 11.29 -6.84 1.78
CA LEU A 102 12.43 -6.73 2.68
C LEU A 102 13.03 -5.31 2.67
N VAL A 103 13.23 -4.73 1.48
CA VAL A 103 13.76 -3.37 1.36
C VAL A 103 12.83 -2.35 2.01
N ARG A 104 11.52 -2.45 1.78
CA ARG A 104 10.52 -1.58 2.43
C ARG A 104 10.54 -1.67 3.94
N ARG A 105 10.75 -2.88 4.49
CA ARG A 105 10.90 -3.07 5.92
C ARG A 105 12.15 -2.36 6.45
N ILE A 106 13.30 -2.55 5.79
CA ILE A 106 14.55 -1.90 6.17
C ILE A 106 14.43 -0.37 6.08
N ILE A 107 13.78 0.16 5.04
CA ILE A 107 13.49 1.59 4.89
C ILE A 107 12.66 2.09 6.08
N ALA A 108 11.61 1.37 6.46
CA ALA A 108 10.74 1.77 7.57
C ALA A 108 11.48 1.76 8.93
N ASP A 109 12.37 0.80 9.14
CA ASP A 109 13.18 0.71 10.36
C ASP A 109 14.20 1.87 10.42
N ILE A 110 14.92 2.13 9.32
CA ILE A 110 15.90 3.24 9.27
C ILE A 110 15.23 4.61 9.35
N ASP A 111 14.04 4.79 8.76
CA ASP A 111 13.30 6.04 8.86
C ASP A 111 12.75 6.26 10.28
N ARG A 112 12.50 5.19 11.04
CA ARG A 112 12.19 5.30 12.47
C ARG A 112 13.38 5.84 13.25
N ASP A 113 14.56 5.24 13.06
CA ASP A 113 15.79 5.67 13.73
C ASP A 113 16.12 7.13 13.40
N ARG A 114 15.95 7.51 12.11
CA ARG A 114 16.12 8.90 11.67
C ARG A 114 15.23 9.87 12.45
N ARG A 115 13.93 9.56 12.56
CA ARG A 115 12.96 10.41 13.27
C ARG A 115 13.24 10.47 14.77
N GLU A 116 13.69 9.36 15.37
CA GLU A 116 14.05 9.31 16.78
C GLU A 116 15.27 10.20 17.08
N TRP A 117 16.29 10.15 16.23
CA TRP A 117 17.45 11.02 16.36
C TRP A 117 17.12 12.49 16.09
N GLU A 118 16.31 12.79 15.07
CA GLU A 118 15.80 14.15 14.83
C GLU A 118 15.04 14.70 16.04
N PHE A 119 14.17 13.88 16.65
CA PHE A 119 13.44 14.25 17.86
C PHE A 119 14.38 14.45 19.06
N SER A 120 15.38 13.58 19.21
CA SER A 120 16.35 13.67 20.31
C SER A 120 17.25 14.90 20.22
N ALA A 121 17.44 15.45 19.01
CA ALA A 121 18.17 16.70 18.79
C ALA A 121 17.35 17.97 19.12
N LEU A 122 16.03 17.85 19.32
CA LEU A 122 15.17 18.98 19.68
C LEU A 122 15.44 19.47 21.10
N SER A 123 15.09 20.75 21.35
CA SER A 123 15.06 21.26 22.72
C SER A 123 13.97 20.56 23.54
N PRO A 124 14.07 20.48 24.88
CA PRO A 124 13.03 19.88 25.71
C PRO A 124 11.64 20.52 25.54
N GLU A 125 11.59 21.83 25.31
CA GLU A 125 10.34 22.56 25.03
C GLU A 125 9.73 22.13 23.69
N ASP A 126 10.56 22.03 22.65
CA ASP A 126 10.12 21.58 21.32
C ASP A 126 9.67 20.11 21.35
N GLN A 127 10.34 19.26 22.12
CA GLN A 127 9.94 17.86 22.33
C GLN A 127 8.55 17.77 22.97
N GLN A 128 8.28 18.56 24.00
CA GLN A 128 6.97 18.61 24.66
C GLN A 128 5.89 19.13 23.73
N ALA A 129 6.19 20.13 22.91
CA ALA A 129 5.28 20.65 21.90
C ALA A 129 4.95 19.61 20.82
N GLU A 130 5.94 18.84 20.34
CA GLU A 130 5.73 17.74 19.40
C GLU A 130 4.88 16.61 20.01
N LEU A 131 5.16 16.21 21.26
CA LEU A 131 4.36 15.20 21.96
C LEU A 131 2.90 15.64 22.14
N ALA A 132 2.68 16.90 22.53
CA ALA A 132 1.34 17.47 22.67
C ALA A 132 0.58 17.48 21.32
N ARG A 133 1.25 17.88 20.23
CA ARG A 133 0.67 17.84 18.88
C ARG A 133 0.33 16.41 18.46
N ALA A 134 1.22 15.45 18.71
CA ALA A 134 0.98 14.04 18.40
C ALA A 134 -0.21 13.47 19.19
N GLU A 135 -0.35 13.85 20.47
CA GLU A 135 -1.48 13.43 21.29
C GLU A 135 -2.81 14.02 20.79
N GLN A 136 -2.82 15.31 20.44
CA GLN A 136 -4.00 15.97 19.86
C GLN A 136 -4.40 15.32 18.54
N ALA A 137 -3.43 15.06 17.63
CA ALA A 137 -3.67 14.38 16.38
C ALA A 137 -4.23 12.96 16.59
N LYS A 138 -3.71 12.22 17.57
CA LYS A 138 -4.21 10.88 17.94
C LYS A 138 -5.66 10.94 18.45
N LYS A 139 -6.00 11.95 19.27
CA LYS A 139 -7.37 12.18 19.73
C LYS A 139 -8.30 12.51 18.57
N ALA A 140 -7.90 13.42 17.68
CA ALA A 140 -8.67 13.79 16.49
C ALA A 140 -8.88 12.60 15.54
N TRP A 141 -7.85 11.78 15.31
CA TRP A 141 -7.97 10.57 14.50
C TRP A 141 -8.95 9.57 15.10
N LYS A 142 -8.88 9.32 16.43
CA LYS A 142 -9.84 8.44 17.12
C LYS A 142 -11.27 8.95 16.99
N GLN A 143 -11.48 10.25 17.11
CA GLN A 143 -12.80 10.87 16.90
C GLN A 143 -13.28 10.67 15.47
N LYS A 144 -12.43 10.92 14.47
CA LYS A 144 -12.76 10.70 13.05
C LYS A 144 -13.13 9.24 12.76
N ILE A 145 -12.40 8.29 13.33
CA ILE A 145 -12.71 6.86 13.19
C ILE A 145 -14.05 6.51 13.85
N ALA A 146 -14.34 7.06 15.04
CA ALA A 146 -15.63 6.86 15.70
C ALA A 146 -16.79 7.44 14.87
N GLU A 147 -16.60 8.62 14.28
CA GLU A 147 -17.58 9.24 13.39
C GLU A 147 -17.82 8.40 12.13
N LEU A 148 -16.75 7.92 11.49
CA LEU A 148 -16.85 7.05 10.31
C LEU A 148 -17.58 5.75 10.63
N LYS A 149 -17.28 5.12 11.78
CA LYS A 149 -18.00 3.92 12.24
C LYS A 149 -19.47 4.19 12.51
N ARG A 150 -19.80 5.34 13.13
CA ARG A 150 -21.19 5.75 13.36
C ARG A 150 -21.94 5.96 12.05
N LYS A 151 -21.33 6.65 11.08
CA LYS A 151 -21.93 6.84 9.74
C LYS A 151 -22.14 5.51 9.03
N ARG A 152 -21.17 4.59 9.07
CA ARG A 152 -21.32 3.26 8.47
C ARG A 152 -22.47 2.45 9.10
N GLY A 153 -22.59 2.46 10.42
CA GLY A 153 -23.70 1.79 11.11
C GLY A 153 -25.06 2.45 10.90
N ILE A 154 -25.12 3.74 10.55
CA ILE A 154 -26.36 4.41 10.13
C ILE A 154 -26.69 4.06 8.68
N ILE A 155 -25.68 3.95 7.80
CA ILE A 155 -25.86 3.55 6.39
C ILE A 155 -26.38 2.10 6.32
N GLU A 156 -25.79 1.18 7.09
CA GLU A 156 -26.26 -0.21 7.19
C GLU A 156 -27.72 -0.29 7.73
N ALA A 157 -28.14 0.65 8.59
CA ALA A 157 -29.51 0.72 9.09
C ALA A 157 -30.50 1.41 8.13
N SER A 158 -30.04 2.38 7.32
CA SER A 158 -30.88 3.06 6.33
C SER A 158 -31.11 2.20 5.08
N GLU A 159 -30.12 1.42 4.66
CA GLU A 159 -30.27 0.46 3.54
C GLU A 159 -31.25 -0.67 3.89
N ALA A 160 -31.30 -1.10 5.16
CA ALA A 160 -32.27 -2.09 5.64
C ALA A 160 -33.72 -1.57 5.77
N GLN A 161 -33.94 -0.24 5.71
CA GLN A 161 -35.26 0.38 5.76
C GLN A 161 -35.82 0.77 4.38
N GLU A 162 -35.01 0.70 3.32
CA GLU A 162 -35.45 0.92 1.93
C GLU A 162 -35.86 -0.38 1.21
N GLU A 163 -35.66 -1.56 1.81
CA GLU A 163 -36.03 -2.88 1.26
C GLU A 163 -37.33 -3.49 1.86
N THR A 164 -38.16 -2.70 2.56
CA THR A 164 -39.49 -3.14 3.06
C THR A 164 -40.61 -2.23 2.59
#